data_AF-A0A183P4I3-F1
#
_entry.id   AF-A0A183P4I3-F1
#
_cell.length_a   1.000
_cell.length_b   1.000
_cell.length_c   1.000
_cell.angle_alpha   90.00
_cell.angle_beta   90.00
_cell.angle_gamma   90.00
#
_symmetry.space_group_name_H-M   'P 1'
#
loop_
_entity.id
_entity.type
_entity.pdbx_description
1 polymer ?
#
loop_
_entity_poly.entity_id
_entity_poly.type
_entity_poly.pdbx_seq_one_letter_code
_entity_poly.pdbx_strand_id
1 'polypeptide(L)'
;MDNKGYEYITGLLGMGEMNKNGDRFTNLYAFNKLVIGGTISQHKCLHKVTWISPYHTTENHIDYIFISKKSQKTIQDVRTRRGADIASDHYLVMAKVKLKPKKHWLTEETELQRFNTTFLRDTDKLNEFKITFNNWFQVLQDLLEEEEGTMEYNWRGIKETLTPTFSKVLGRKKHHHKEWISVETLDKIQERKEETAINNSQKRTGAVKSQAECTEANKRVTESIRVDKQKRQWKELQEKEI
;
A
#
# COMPACT_ATOMS: atom_id res chain seq x y z
N MET A 1 31.85 14.82 -15.31
CA MET A 1 31.92 14.32 -13.93
C MET A 1 32.89 13.15 -13.89
N ASP A 2 33.90 13.18 -13.03
CA ASP A 2 34.62 11.95 -12.66
C ASP A 2 33.89 11.34 -11.45
N ASN A 3 32.93 10.46 -11.73
CA ASN A 3 32.03 9.85 -10.73
C ASN A 3 32.48 8.45 -10.29
N LYS A 4 33.77 8.11 -10.46
CA LYS A 4 34.30 6.80 -10.09
C LYS A 4 33.95 6.44 -8.64
N GLY A 5 33.11 5.42 -8.48
CA GLY A 5 32.66 4.91 -7.16
C GLY A 5 31.24 5.32 -6.72
N TYR A 6 30.64 6.37 -7.32
CA TYR A 6 29.29 6.87 -6.97
C TYR A 6 28.26 6.76 -8.11
N GLU A 7 28.66 6.12 -9.21
CA GLU A 7 27.87 5.90 -10.44
C GLU A 7 26.45 5.36 -10.16
N TYR A 8 26.31 4.52 -9.14
CA TYR A 8 25.02 3.91 -8.78
C TYR A 8 24.04 4.88 -8.09
N ILE A 9 24.46 6.11 -7.77
CA ILE A 9 23.62 7.06 -7.02
C ILE A 9 23.40 8.39 -7.73
N THR A 10 24.45 8.98 -8.29
CA THR A 10 24.37 10.22 -9.06
C THR A 10 23.98 9.99 -10.51
N GLY A 11 24.06 8.75 -11.00
CA GLY A 11 23.97 8.47 -12.43
C GLY A 11 25.05 9.23 -13.23
N LEU A 12 25.07 9.01 -14.55
CA LEU A 12 26.10 9.59 -15.43
C LEU A 12 25.85 11.08 -15.78
N LEU A 13 24.74 11.69 -15.31
CA LEU A 13 24.13 12.88 -15.93
C LEU A 13 23.81 14.02 -14.93
N GLY A 14 24.55 14.13 -13.84
CA GLY A 14 24.48 15.29 -12.95
C GLY A 14 25.05 16.56 -13.62
N MET A 15 24.53 17.73 -13.25
CA MET A 15 25.01 19.05 -13.72
C MET A 15 25.71 19.81 -12.59
N GLY A 16 26.79 20.54 -12.92
CA GLY A 16 27.55 21.39 -12.00
C GLY A 16 28.88 20.80 -11.51
N GLU A 17 29.72 21.65 -10.89
CA GLU A 17 30.96 21.24 -10.21
C GLU A 17 30.66 20.80 -8.76
N MET A 18 31.23 19.66 -8.35
CA MET A 18 31.01 19.11 -7.00
C MET A 18 31.81 19.89 -5.96
N ASN A 19 31.13 20.70 -5.15
CA ASN A 19 31.74 21.37 -4.01
C ASN A 19 31.72 20.48 -2.75
N LYS A 20 32.36 20.93 -1.66
CA LYS A 20 32.40 20.20 -0.37
C LYS A 20 31.00 19.85 0.18
N ASN A 21 30.00 20.67 -0.11
CA ASN A 21 28.62 20.39 0.29
C ASN A 21 28.00 19.31 -0.61
N GLY A 22 28.29 19.32 -1.91
CA GLY A 22 27.91 18.26 -2.85
C GLY A 22 28.51 16.90 -2.49
N ASP A 23 29.75 16.87 -1.99
CA ASP A 23 30.39 15.64 -1.50
C ASP A 23 29.69 15.11 -0.22
N ARG A 24 29.46 15.98 0.78
CA ARG A 24 28.67 15.62 1.98
C ARG A 24 27.26 15.15 1.63
N PHE A 25 26.62 15.84 0.69
CA PHE A 25 25.31 15.48 0.17
C PHE A 25 25.34 14.09 -0.46
N THR A 26 26.41 13.77 -1.19
CA THR A 26 26.64 12.48 -1.83
C THR A 26 26.83 11.34 -0.83
N ASN A 27 27.62 11.58 0.20
CA ASN A 27 27.86 10.60 1.25
C ASN A 27 26.57 10.27 2.04
N LEU A 28 25.72 11.25 2.31
CA LEU A 28 24.46 11.07 3.05
C LEU A 28 23.52 10.05 2.39
N TYR A 29 23.28 10.19 1.08
CA TYR A 29 22.38 9.27 0.39
C TYR A 29 23.03 7.93 0.06
N ALA A 30 24.36 7.88 -0.07
CA ALA A 30 25.11 6.64 -0.30
C ALA A 30 24.96 5.71 0.90
N PHE A 31 25.11 6.27 2.11
CA PHE A 31 24.88 5.59 3.37
C PHE A 31 23.45 5.07 3.50
N ASN A 32 22.46 5.89 3.12
CA ASN A 32 21.04 5.57 3.25
C ASN A 32 20.45 4.76 2.08
N LYS A 33 21.27 4.38 1.09
CA LYS A 33 20.83 3.63 -0.11
C LYS A 33 19.68 4.34 -0.85
N LEU A 34 19.76 5.66 -0.97
CA LEU A 34 18.82 6.48 -1.76
C LEU A 34 19.41 6.77 -3.14
N VAL A 35 18.54 7.06 -4.10
CA VAL A 35 18.88 7.45 -5.48
C VAL A 35 18.17 8.77 -5.81
N ILE A 36 18.87 9.68 -6.50
CA ILE A 36 18.29 10.94 -6.95
C ILE A 36 17.31 10.65 -8.10
N GLY A 37 16.05 11.03 -7.94
CA GLY A 37 15.00 10.75 -8.93
C GLY A 37 15.29 11.33 -10.31
N GLY A 38 15.88 12.53 -10.37
CA GLY A 38 16.23 13.21 -11.61
C GLY A 38 17.34 12.54 -12.43
N THR A 39 18.02 11.54 -11.89
CA THR A 39 19.08 10.79 -12.59
C THR A 39 18.53 9.53 -13.27
N ILE A 40 17.29 9.15 -12.97
CA ILE A 40 16.60 7.95 -13.47
C ILE A 40 16.00 8.21 -14.86
N SER A 41 15.66 9.46 -15.16
CA SER A 41 15.06 9.87 -16.44
C SER A 41 16.00 10.82 -17.17
N GLN A 42 16.25 10.53 -18.45
CA GLN A 42 17.04 11.42 -19.30
C GLN A 42 16.18 12.60 -19.76
N HIS A 43 16.45 13.78 -19.22
CA HIS A 43 15.82 15.03 -19.63
C HIS A 43 16.83 16.08 -20.05
N LYS A 44 16.39 16.99 -20.92
CA LYS A 44 17.12 18.22 -21.25
C LYS A 44 17.38 19.02 -19.97
N CYS A 45 18.49 19.76 -19.94
CA CYS A 45 18.91 20.57 -18.79
C CYS A 45 17.81 21.50 -18.27
N LEU A 46 17.00 22.06 -19.17
CA LEU A 46 15.86 22.93 -18.84
C LEU A 46 14.83 22.26 -17.91
N HIS A 47 14.71 20.93 -17.93
CA HIS A 47 13.80 20.16 -17.07
C HIS A 47 14.47 19.64 -15.78
N LYS A 48 15.73 19.99 -15.55
CA LYS A 48 16.52 19.62 -14.36
C LYS A 48 16.83 20.81 -13.45
N VAL A 49 16.71 22.03 -13.96
CA VAL A 49 16.88 23.27 -13.19
C VAL A 49 15.67 23.46 -12.30
N THR A 50 15.93 23.70 -11.00
CA THR A 50 14.90 23.85 -9.96
C THR A 50 14.88 25.25 -9.36
N TRP A 51 15.90 26.06 -9.62
CA TRP A 51 16.00 27.42 -9.11
C TRP A 51 16.62 28.36 -10.14
N ILE A 52 16.13 29.60 -10.17
CA ILE A 52 16.67 30.67 -11.01
C ILE A 52 16.96 31.91 -10.15
N SER A 53 18.11 32.54 -10.36
CA SER A 53 18.44 33.78 -9.66
C SER A 53 17.42 34.88 -9.97
N PRO A 54 17.21 35.87 -9.08
CA PRO A 54 16.28 36.97 -9.28
C PRO A 54 16.46 37.74 -10.61
N TYR A 55 17.67 37.75 -11.16
CA TYR A 55 18.01 38.43 -12.43
C TYR A 55 18.10 37.47 -13.63
N HIS A 56 17.64 36.23 -13.49
CA HIS A 56 17.74 35.18 -14.52
C HIS A 56 19.16 34.90 -15.05
N THR A 57 20.19 35.24 -14.26
CA THR A 57 21.61 35.08 -14.63
C THR A 57 22.17 33.71 -14.24
N THR A 58 21.59 33.04 -13.24
CA THR A 58 22.08 31.75 -12.75
C THR A 58 20.93 30.76 -12.60
N GLU A 59 21.14 29.53 -13.09
CA GLU A 59 20.21 28.41 -12.96
C GLU A 59 20.87 27.31 -12.12
N ASN A 60 20.21 26.88 -11.04
CA ASN A 60 20.74 25.85 -10.14
C ASN A 60 19.76 24.67 -9.97
N HIS A 61 20.30 23.53 -9.56
CA HIS A 61 19.56 22.35 -9.16
C HIS A 61 19.79 22.19 -7.66
N ILE A 62 18.81 22.59 -6.84
CA ILE A 62 18.89 22.56 -5.37
C ILE A 62 17.74 21.79 -4.71
N ASP A 63 16.70 21.49 -5.48
CA ASP A 63 15.54 20.73 -5.04
C ASP A 63 15.60 19.32 -5.62
N TYR A 64 15.53 18.31 -4.75
CA TYR A 64 15.73 16.92 -5.17
C TYR A 64 14.60 16.04 -4.66
N ILE A 65 14.12 15.15 -5.52
CA ILE A 65 13.24 14.05 -5.12
C ILE A 65 14.09 12.81 -4.98
N PHE A 66 14.10 12.20 -3.80
CA PHE A 66 14.83 10.98 -3.52
C PHE A 66 13.91 9.77 -3.47
N ILE A 67 14.43 8.62 -3.88
CA ILE A 67 13.75 7.34 -3.72
C ILE A 67 14.72 6.29 -3.21
N SER A 68 14.22 5.35 -2.40
CA SER A 68 15.05 4.22 -1.98
C SER A 68 15.50 3.39 -3.18
N LYS A 69 16.71 2.85 -3.14
CA LYS A 69 17.25 1.96 -4.19
C LYS A 69 16.32 0.77 -4.45
N LYS A 70 15.66 0.25 -3.40
CA LYS A 70 14.67 -0.85 -3.51
C LYS A 70 13.44 -0.45 -4.33
N SER A 71 12.98 0.79 -4.17
CA SER A 71 11.80 1.32 -4.83
C SER A 71 12.12 2.09 -6.11
N GLN A 72 13.38 2.19 -6.53
CA GLN A 72 13.79 2.96 -7.70
C GLN A 72 12.97 2.62 -8.97
N LYS A 73 12.59 1.35 -9.17
CA LYS A 73 11.78 0.92 -10.31
C LYS A 73 10.32 1.44 -10.30
N THR A 74 9.86 2.03 -9.20
CA THR A 74 8.50 2.61 -9.11
C THR A 74 8.44 4.03 -9.65
N ILE A 75 9.54 4.77 -9.68
CA ILE A 75 9.55 6.11 -10.25
C ILE A 75 9.68 6.01 -11.77
N GLN A 76 8.77 6.67 -12.49
CA GLN A 76 8.74 6.67 -13.94
C GLN A 76 9.40 7.91 -14.51
N ASP A 77 9.23 9.04 -13.82
CA ASP A 77 9.68 10.34 -14.30
C ASP A 77 9.92 11.30 -13.14
N VAL A 78 10.97 12.13 -13.23
CA VAL A 78 11.19 13.28 -12.36
C VAL A 78 11.65 14.44 -13.23
N ARG A 79 10.88 15.53 -13.24
CA ARG A 79 11.14 16.71 -14.07
C ARG A 79 10.61 17.99 -13.45
N THR A 80 11.18 19.10 -13.84
CA THR A 80 10.68 20.43 -13.48
C THR A 80 9.63 20.93 -14.47
N ARG A 81 8.62 21.63 -13.94
CA ARG A 81 7.50 22.23 -14.68
C ARG A 81 7.71 23.74 -14.79
N ARG A 82 8.54 24.16 -15.76
CA ARG A 82 8.84 25.59 -16.00
C ARG A 82 7.63 26.48 -16.31
N GLY A 83 6.56 25.91 -16.87
CA GLY A 83 5.33 26.65 -17.18
C GLY A 83 4.37 26.79 -15.99
N ALA A 84 4.67 26.19 -14.84
CA ALA A 84 3.88 26.37 -13.63
C ALA A 84 4.32 27.66 -12.93
N ASP A 85 3.42 28.63 -12.83
CA ASP A 85 3.64 29.82 -12.03
C ASP A 85 3.39 29.48 -10.55
N ILE A 86 4.46 29.44 -9.75
CA ILE A 86 4.40 29.19 -8.32
C ILE A 86 4.78 30.42 -7.47
N ALA A 87 4.88 31.60 -8.10
CA ALA A 87 5.27 32.86 -7.45
C ALA A 87 6.54 32.75 -6.59
N SER A 88 7.51 31.94 -7.05
CA SER A 88 8.81 31.73 -6.42
C SER A 88 9.89 31.71 -7.51
N ASP A 89 11.11 32.01 -7.09
CA ASP A 89 12.36 31.79 -7.81
C ASP A 89 12.70 30.29 -8.02
N HIS A 90 11.92 29.39 -7.43
CA HIS A 90 11.99 27.95 -7.69
C HIS A 90 11.05 27.52 -8.82
N TYR A 91 11.43 26.45 -9.53
CA TYR A 91 10.56 25.70 -10.43
C TYR A 91 9.95 24.51 -9.70
N LEU A 92 8.66 24.26 -9.95
CA LEU A 92 7.98 23.09 -9.42
C LEU A 92 8.62 21.79 -9.93
N VAL A 93 9.13 20.97 -9.01
CA VAL A 93 9.65 19.62 -9.29
C VAL A 93 8.54 18.60 -9.12
N MET A 94 8.31 17.77 -10.14
CA MET A 94 7.27 16.74 -10.11
C MET A 94 7.84 15.35 -10.37
N ALA A 95 7.41 14.39 -9.55
CA ALA A 95 7.68 12.97 -9.76
C ALA A 95 6.42 12.22 -10.21
N LYS A 96 6.54 11.42 -11.26
CA LYS A 96 5.55 10.42 -11.65
C LYS A 96 5.95 9.08 -11.06
N VAL A 97 5.13 8.54 -10.16
CA VAL A 97 5.39 7.26 -9.49
C VAL A 97 4.31 6.25 -9.85
N LYS A 98 4.73 5.07 -10.33
CA LYS A 98 3.88 3.89 -10.49
C LYS A 98 3.95 3.03 -9.23
N LEU A 99 2.94 3.18 -8.39
CA LEU A 99 2.76 2.28 -7.25
C LEU A 99 2.28 0.92 -7.77
N LYS A 100 3.00 -0.13 -7.39
CA LYS A 100 2.50 -1.50 -7.44
C LYS A 100 2.21 -1.89 -6.00
N PRO A 101 1.01 -1.57 -5.46
CA PRO A 101 0.67 -2.08 -4.15
C PRO A 101 0.87 -3.60 -4.21
N LYS A 102 1.60 -4.14 -3.24
CA LYS A 102 1.63 -5.59 -3.08
C LYS A 102 0.17 -5.94 -2.85
N LYS A 103 -0.46 -6.59 -3.84
CA LYS A 103 -1.73 -7.25 -3.59
C LYS A 103 -1.36 -8.18 -2.44
N HIS A 104 -1.85 -7.88 -1.25
CA HIS A 104 -2.24 -8.98 -0.41
C HIS A 104 -3.32 -9.63 -1.26
N TRP A 105 -2.88 -10.56 -2.11
CA TRP A 105 -3.68 -11.75 -2.24
C TRP A 105 -4.00 -12.10 -0.79
N LEU A 106 -5.26 -12.29 -0.46
CA LEU A 106 -5.52 -13.34 0.50
C LEU A 106 -4.93 -14.59 -0.17
N THR A 107 -3.61 -14.74 -0.06
CA THR A 107 -2.88 -15.88 -0.58
C THR A 107 -3.55 -17.03 0.15
N GLU A 108 -4.23 -17.89 -0.62
CA GLU A 108 -4.89 -19.11 -0.14
C GLU A 108 -6.25 -18.96 0.59
N GLU A 109 -7.10 -17.97 0.29
CA GLU A 109 -8.49 -18.05 0.79
C GLU A 109 -9.30 -19.19 0.16
N THR A 110 -8.83 -19.70 -0.98
CA THR A 110 -9.37 -20.93 -1.60
C THR A 110 -8.78 -22.22 -1.01
N GLU A 111 -7.65 -22.21 -0.29
CA GLU A 111 -7.05 -23.49 0.15
C GLU A 111 -7.54 -23.97 1.51
N LEU A 112 -7.91 -23.12 2.47
CA LEU A 112 -8.49 -23.60 3.74
C LEU A 112 -9.40 -22.54 4.39
N GLN A 113 -10.57 -22.25 3.80
CA GLN A 113 -11.65 -21.63 4.59
C GLN A 113 -11.97 -22.57 5.76
N ARG A 114 -11.48 -22.21 6.96
CA ARG A 114 -11.62 -23.00 8.18
C ARG A 114 -13.09 -23.21 8.51
N PHE A 115 -13.43 -24.40 8.97
CA PHE A 115 -14.75 -24.66 9.54
C PHE A 115 -14.96 -23.83 10.80
N ASN A 116 -16.19 -23.42 11.07
CA ASN A 116 -16.48 -22.64 12.25
C ASN A 116 -16.56 -23.53 13.49
N THR A 117 -15.42 -23.74 14.16
CA THR A 117 -15.33 -24.60 15.36
C THR A 117 -16.06 -24.04 16.58
N THR A 118 -16.53 -22.78 16.56
CA THR A 118 -17.32 -22.24 17.68
C THR A 118 -18.64 -22.98 17.85
N PHE A 119 -19.21 -23.55 16.79
CA PHE A 119 -20.42 -24.35 16.87
C PHE A 119 -20.24 -25.66 17.66
N LEU A 120 -19.00 -26.14 17.83
CA LEU A 120 -18.73 -27.29 18.70
C LEU A 120 -18.80 -26.96 20.20
N ARG A 121 -18.91 -25.67 20.57
CA ARG A 121 -19.21 -25.26 21.94
C ARG A 121 -20.68 -25.41 22.29
N ASP A 122 -21.56 -25.43 21.28
CA ASP A 122 -22.98 -25.71 21.44
C ASP A 122 -23.18 -27.23 21.53
N THR A 123 -23.84 -27.67 22.60
CA THR A 123 -24.02 -29.09 22.90
C THR A 123 -24.90 -29.78 21.87
N ASP A 124 -25.91 -29.09 21.33
CA ASP A 124 -26.83 -29.65 20.35
C ASP A 124 -26.13 -29.84 19.00
N LYS A 125 -25.35 -28.84 18.58
CA LYS A 125 -24.54 -28.90 17.36
C LYS A 125 -23.42 -29.93 17.45
N LEU A 126 -22.81 -30.09 18.62
CA LEU A 126 -21.81 -31.14 18.85
C LEU A 126 -22.43 -32.55 18.75
N ASN A 127 -23.64 -32.73 19.27
CA ASN A 127 -24.35 -34.01 19.18
C ASN A 127 -24.79 -34.30 17.74
N GLU A 128 -25.31 -33.30 17.02
CA GLU A 128 -25.61 -33.41 15.58
C GLU A 128 -24.37 -33.81 14.77
N PHE A 129 -23.21 -33.23 15.08
CA PHE A 129 -21.95 -33.57 14.45
C PHE A 129 -21.57 -35.04 14.72
N LYS A 130 -21.60 -35.48 15.98
CA LYS A 130 -21.27 -36.85 16.37
C LYS A 130 -22.17 -37.88 15.67
N ILE A 131 -23.49 -37.65 15.66
CA ILE A 131 -24.45 -38.57 15.01
C ILE A 131 -24.18 -38.63 13.51
N THR A 132 -24.04 -37.48 12.86
CA THR A 132 -23.83 -37.42 11.40
C THR A 132 -22.51 -38.07 11.00
N PHE A 133 -21.45 -37.83 11.77
CA PHE A 133 -20.14 -38.42 11.56
C PHE A 133 -20.17 -39.94 11.75
N ASN A 134 -20.75 -40.43 12.84
CA ASN A 134 -20.82 -41.88 13.12
C ASN A 134 -21.62 -42.62 12.05
N ASN A 135 -22.76 -42.06 11.60
CA ASN A 135 -23.55 -42.67 10.53
C ASN A 135 -22.76 -42.82 9.23
N TRP A 136 -21.97 -41.81 8.87
CA TRP A 136 -21.12 -41.84 7.68
C TRP A 136 -19.90 -42.76 7.85
N PHE A 137 -19.33 -42.79 9.06
CA PHE A 137 -18.19 -43.65 9.35
C PHE A 137 -18.55 -45.13 9.28
N GLN A 138 -19.75 -45.53 9.73
CA GLN A 138 -20.21 -46.90 9.56
C GLN A 138 -20.30 -47.30 8.09
N VAL A 139 -20.89 -46.45 7.24
CA VAL A 139 -20.96 -46.70 5.79
C VAL A 139 -19.56 -46.83 5.18
N LEU A 140 -18.61 -46.00 5.62
CA LEU A 140 -17.22 -46.08 5.16
C LEU A 140 -16.54 -47.37 5.65
N GLN A 141 -16.77 -47.79 6.89
CA GLN A 141 -16.19 -49.00 7.44
C GLN A 141 -16.68 -50.23 6.67
N ASP A 142 -17.98 -50.31 6.38
CA ASP A 142 -18.56 -51.40 5.58
C ASP A 142 -17.93 -51.47 4.18
N LEU A 143 -17.70 -50.31 3.54
CA LEU A 143 -17.00 -50.20 2.25
C LEU A 143 -15.51 -50.62 2.30
N LEU A 144 -14.83 -50.32 3.41
CA LEU A 144 -13.42 -50.66 3.62
C LEU A 144 -13.20 -52.12 4.01
N GLU A 145 -14.20 -52.79 4.58
CA GLU A 145 -14.17 -54.22 4.88
C GLU A 145 -14.37 -55.08 3.60
N GLU A 146 -15.01 -54.53 2.57
CA GLU A 146 -15.21 -55.20 1.27
C GLU A 146 -14.04 -55.04 0.28
N GLU A 147 -13.22 -53.98 0.41
CA GLU A 147 -12.18 -53.62 -0.55
C GLU A 147 -10.80 -53.50 0.13
N GLU A 148 -9.82 -54.34 -0.24
CA GLU A 148 -8.45 -54.31 0.30
C GLU A 148 -7.67 -53.09 -0.26
N GLY A 149 -8.07 -51.90 0.20
CA GLY A 149 -7.53 -50.61 -0.23
C GLY A 149 -6.17 -50.30 0.36
N THR A 150 -5.32 -49.62 -0.41
CA THR A 150 -4.04 -49.10 0.09
C THR A 150 -4.26 -48.05 1.19
N MET A 151 -3.25 -47.79 2.02
CA MET A 151 -3.31 -46.77 3.07
C MET A 151 -3.75 -45.39 2.54
N GLU A 152 -3.34 -45.01 1.33
CA GLU A 152 -3.80 -43.76 0.70
C GLU A 152 -5.29 -43.76 0.35
N TYR A 153 -5.85 -44.92 -0.06
CA TYR A 153 -7.27 -45.07 -0.34
C TYR A 153 -8.10 -44.84 0.93
N ASN A 154 -7.69 -45.47 2.04
CA ASN A 154 -8.38 -45.36 3.33
C ASN A 154 -8.33 -43.92 3.86
N TRP A 155 -7.16 -43.27 3.75
CA TRP A 155 -7.01 -41.86 4.12
C TRP A 155 -7.89 -40.93 3.27
N ARG A 156 -7.99 -41.19 1.96
CA ARG A 156 -8.87 -40.43 1.08
C ARG A 156 -10.34 -40.60 1.46
N GLY A 157 -10.79 -41.83 1.73
CA GLY A 157 -12.15 -42.10 2.21
C GLY A 157 -12.48 -41.34 3.50
N ILE A 158 -11.56 -41.35 4.47
CA ILE A 158 -11.73 -40.57 5.71
C ILE A 158 -11.83 -39.07 5.42
N LYS A 159 -11.00 -38.52 4.53
CA LYS A 159 -11.06 -37.10 4.17
C LYS A 159 -12.36 -36.73 3.45
N GLU A 160 -12.83 -37.60 2.56
CA GLU A 160 -14.06 -37.42 1.77
C GLU A 160 -15.33 -37.57 2.63
N THR A 161 -15.28 -38.31 3.73
CA THR A 161 -16.40 -38.39 4.70
C THR A 161 -16.40 -37.23 5.71
N LEU A 162 -15.24 -36.80 6.18
CA LEU A 162 -15.11 -35.68 7.11
C LEU A 162 -15.52 -34.36 6.46
N THR A 163 -15.03 -34.07 5.26
CA THR A 163 -15.20 -32.74 4.64
C THR A 163 -16.67 -32.31 4.47
N PRO A 164 -17.59 -33.17 3.96
CA PRO A 164 -19.01 -32.86 3.86
C PRO A 164 -19.69 -32.73 5.22
N THR A 165 -19.34 -33.59 6.19
CA THR A 165 -19.91 -33.57 7.54
C THR A 165 -19.58 -32.26 8.25
N PHE A 166 -18.31 -31.85 8.21
CA PHE A 166 -17.85 -30.56 8.72
C PHE A 166 -18.53 -29.39 8.00
N SER A 167 -18.66 -29.46 6.66
CA SER A 167 -19.33 -28.41 5.89
C SER A 167 -20.83 -28.30 6.20
N LYS A 168 -21.51 -29.42 6.46
CA LYS A 168 -22.94 -29.46 6.74
C LYS A 168 -23.26 -28.94 8.14
N VAL A 169 -22.51 -29.39 9.15
CA VAL A 169 -22.84 -29.12 10.56
C VAL A 169 -22.20 -27.82 11.05
N LEU A 170 -20.92 -27.58 10.72
CA LEU A 170 -20.18 -26.41 11.20
C LEU A 170 -20.21 -25.25 10.21
N GLY A 171 -20.36 -25.54 8.91
CA GLY A 171 -20.21 -24.56 7.86
C GLY A 171 -18.80 -23.93 7.85
N ARG A 172 -18.59 -23.03 6.89
CA ARG A 172 -17.32 -22.30 6.78
C ARG A 172 -17.37 -21.00 7.58
N LYS A 173 -16.24 -20.61 8.16
CA LYS A 173 -16.11 -19.34 8.87
C LYS A 173 -16.36 -18.21 7.87
N LYS A 174 -17.40 -17.40 8.12
CA LYS A 174 -17.69 -16.23 7.29
C LYS A 174 -16.71 -15.12 7.65
N HIS A 175 -16.01 -14.60 6.63
CA HIS A 175 -15.23 -13.39 6.77
C HIS A 175 -16.18 -12.19 6.67
N HIS A 176 -16.35 -11.48 7.78
CA HIS A 176 -16.97 -10.16 7.73
C HIS A 176 -15.90 -9.17 7.29
N HIS A 177 -16.09 -8.57 6.12
CA HIS A 177 -15.31 -7.41 5.74
C HIS A 177 -15.60 -6.31 6.76
N LYS A 178 -14.61 -5.99 7.59
CA LYS A 178 -14.72 -4.88 8.53
C LYS A 178 -14.33 -3.62 7.80
N GLU A 179 -15.34 -2.84 7.43
CA GLU A 179 -15.14 -1.45 7.03
C GLU A 179 -14.45 -0.73 8.19
N TRP A 180 -13.22 -0.30 7.95
CA TRP A 180 -12.40 0.37 8.97
C TRP A 180 -12.36 1.88 8.79
N ILE A 181 -12.70 2.36 7.58
CA ILE A 181 -12.86 3.78 7.28
C ILE A 181 -14.31 4.13 7.56
N SER A 182 -14.54 5.16 8.36
CA SER A 182 -15.88 5.66 8.65
C SER A 182 -16.47 6.41 7.46
N VAL A 183 -17.80 6.45 7.38
CA VAL A 183 -18.53 7.26 6.39
C VAL A 183 -18.11 8.73 6.49
N GLU A 184 -17.96 9.25 7.71
CA GLU A 184 -17.48 10.61 7.97
C GLU A 184 -16.10 10.89 7.34
N THR A 185 -15.16 9.93 7.40
CA THR A 185 -13.86 10.08 6.74
C THR A 185 -13.99 10.06 5.22
N LEU A 186 -14.91 9.25 4.66
CA LEU A 186 -15.16 9.23 3.22
C LEU A 186 -15.78 10.55 2.74
N ASP A 187 -16.70 11.11 3.50
CA ASP A 187 -17.32 12.41 3.20
C ASP A 187 -16.27 13.52 3.18
N LYS A 188 -15.39 13.58 4.20
CA LYS A 188 -14.27 14.53 4.23
C LYS A 188 -13.32 14.37 3.04
N ILE A 189 -13.07 13.15 2.58
CA ILE A 189 -12.24 12.88 1.38
C ILE A 189 -12.90 13.45 0.12
N GLN A 190 -14.23 13.32 0.03
CA GLN A 190 -15.04 13.83 -1.08
C GLN A 190 -15.10 15.36 -1.06
N GLU A 191 -15.39 15.99 0.08
CA GLU A 191 -15.36 17.44 0.26
C GLU A 191 -14.01 18.03 -0.17
N ARG A 192 -12.91 17.48 0.35
CA ARG A 192 -11.55 17.88 -0.03
C ARG A 192 -11.32 17.76 -1.54
N LYS A 193 -11.91 16.77 -2.21
CA LYS A 193 -11.79 16.58 -3.67
C LYS A 193 -12.49 17.72 -4.41
N GLU A 194 -13.67 18.11 -3.97
CA GLU A 194 -14.44 19.22 -4.55
C GLU A 194 -13.74 20.56 -4.34
N GLU A 195 -13.24 20.83 -3.14
CA GLU A 195 -12.45 22.04 -2.85
C GLU A 195 -11.19 22.14 -3.71
N THR A 196 -10.48 21.02 -3.91
CA THR A 196 -9.29 21.00 -4.80
C THR A 196 -9.63 21.23 -6.27
N ALA A 197 -10.81 20.81 -6.73
CA ALA A 197 -11.27 21.06 -8.08
C ALA A 197 -11.58 22.56 -8.30
N ILE A 198 -12.18 23.20 -7.29
CA ILE A 198 -12.49 24.64 -7.30
C ILE A 198 -11.20 25.48 -7.33
N ASN A 199 -10.20 25.14 -6.50
CA ASN A 199 -8.92 25.85 -6.46
C ASN A 199 -8.24 25.88 -7.84
N ASN A 200 -8.22 24.75 -8.57
CA ASN A 200 -7.61 24.67 -9.91
C ASN A 200 -8.25 25.60 -10.96
N SER A 201 -9.42 26.19 -10.69
CA SER A 201 -10.17 27.04 -11.63
C SER A 201 -10.07 28.55 -11.35
N GLN A 202 -9.47 28.96 -10.21
CA GLN A 202 -9.48 30.35 -9.75
C GLN A 202 -8.32 31.20 -10.31
N LYS A 203 -8.60 32.50 -10.57
CA LYS A 203 -7.60 33.50 -10.99
C LYS A 203 -6.68 33.93 -9.83
N ARG A 204 -5.48 34.42 -10.16
CA ARG A 204 -4.33 34.76 -9.27
C ARG A 204 -4.66 35.44 -7.92
N THR A 205 -5.67 36.31 -7.83
CA THR A 205 -6.01 37.03 -6.59
C THR A 205 -6.78 36.19 -5.56
N GLY A 206 -7.41 35.07 -5.96
CA GLY A 206 -8.09 34.14 -5.05
C GLY A 206 -7.21 32.97 -4.57
N ALA A 207 -6.04 32.78 -5.17
CA ALA A 207 -5.22 31.59 -5.04
C ALA A 207 -4.66 31.36 -3.62
N VAL A 208 -4.33 32.43 -2.88
CA VAL A 208 -3.78 32.31 -1.52
C VAL A 208 -4.83 31.81 -0.52
N LYS A 209 -6.07 32.31 -0.64
CA LYS A 209 -7.18 31.89 0.23
C LYS A 209 -7.58 30.45 -0.05
N SER A 210 -7.69 30.09 -1.34
CA SER A 210 -8.03 28.73 -1.75
C SER A 210 -6.92 27.71 -1.46
N GLN A 211 -5.66 28.14 -1.44
CA GLN A 211 -4.54 27.31 -1.00
C GLN A 211 -4.62 27.04 0.51
N ALA A 212 -4.90 28.05 1.34
CA ALA A 212 -5.09 27.86 2.78
C ALA A 212 -6.25 26.89 3.08
N GLU A 213 -7.38 27.06 2.40
CA GLU A 213 -8.56 26.17 2.50
C GLU A 213 -8.19 24.73 2.12
N CYS A 214 -7.49 24.52 0.99
CA CYS A 214 -7.01 23.20 0.56
C CYS A 214 -6.05 22.56 1.58
N THR A 215 -5.14 23.34 2.18
CA THR A 215 -4.26 22.81 3.23
C THR A 215 -5.01 22.39 4.48
N GLU A 216 -6.07 23.11 4.85
CA GLU A 216 -6.89 22.80 6.01
C GLU A 216 -7.74 21.54 5.78
N ALA A 217 -8.35 21.40 4.60
CA ALA A 217 -9.08 20.19 4.25
C ALA A 217 -8.19 18.93 4.22
N ASN A 218 -6.95 19.05 3.72
CA ASN A 218 -5.97 17.96 3.79
C ASN A 218 -5.65 17.55 5.24
N LYS A 219 -5.54 18.51 6.16
CA LYS A 219 -5.32 18.21 7.59
C LYS A 219 -6.53 17.48 8.18
N ARG A 220 -7.75 17.95 7.91
CA ARG A 220 -9.00 17.32 8.40
C ARG A 220 -9.11 15.86 7.98
N VAL A 221 -8.82 15.57 6.70
CA VAL A 221 -8.83 14.20 6.16
C VAL A 221 -7.77 13.34 6.85
N THR A 222 -6.55 13.86 7.00
CA THR A 222 -5.45 13.13 7.63
C THR A 222 -5.75 12.78 9.09
N GLU A 223 -6.34 13.73 9.84
CA GLU A 223 -6.74 13.49 11.23
C GLU A 223 -7.86 12.46 11.33
N SER A 224 -8.88 12.54 10.46
CA SER A 224 -9.99 11.58 10.44
C SER A 224 -9.50 10.15 10.16
N ILE A 225 -8.59 9.97 9.19
CA ILE A 225 -7.97 8.67 8.90
C ILE A 225 -7.16 8.16 10.10
N ARG A 226 -6.46 9.04 10.82
CA ARG A 226 -5.69 8.68 12.01
C ARG A 226 -6.60 8.13 13.11
N VAL A 227 -7.73 8.80 13.35
CA VAL A 227 -8.73 8.38 14.32
C VAL A 227 -9.34 7.02 13.95
N ASP A 228 -9.74 6.84 12.70
CA ASP A 228 -10.29 5.56 12.22
C ASP A 228 -9.29 4.40 12.39
N LYS A 229 -8.02 4.66 12.07
CA LYS A 229 -6.93 3.69 12.30
C LYS A 229 -6.77 3.33 13.77
N GLN A 230 -6.80 4.31 14.67
CA GLN A 230 -6.73 4.07 16.11
C GLN A 230 -7.94 3.26 16.59
N LYS A 231 -9.17 3.66 16.23
CA LYS A 231 -10.40 2.93 16.59
C LYS A 231 -10.36 1.47 16.15
N ARG A 232 -9.85 1.20 14.94
CA ARG A 232 -9.64 -0.16 14.47
C ARG A 232 -8.69 -0.95 15.37
N GLN A 233 -7.53 -0.38 15.70
CA GLN A 233 -6.55 -1.02 16.56
C GLN A 233 -7.12 -1.34 17.95
N TRP A 234 -7.88 -0.41 18.54
CA TRP A 234 -8.57 -0.64 19.81
C TRP A 234 -9.57 -1.79 19.74
N LYS A 235 -10.40 -1.86 18.68
CA LYS A 235 -11.33 -2.98 18.49
C LYS A 235 -10.63 -4.33 18.30
N GLU A 236 -9.55 -4.36 17.52
CA GLU A 236 -8.76 -5.58 17.31
C GLU A 236 -8.07 -6.09 18.60
N LEU A 237 -7.75 -5.20 19.55
CA LEU A 237 -7.21 -5.60 20.86
C LEU A 237 -8.29 -6.23 21.75
N GLN A 238 -9.47 -5.62 21.83
CA GLN A 238 -10.60 -6.12 22.62
C GLN A 238 -11.09 -7.50 22.14
N GLU A 239 -11.09 -7.74 20.82
CA GLU A 239 -11.48 -9.03 20.25
C GLU A 239 -10.47 -10.17 20.47
N LYS A 240 -9.23 -9.86 20.89
CA LYS A 240 -8.21 -10.87 21.22
C LYS A 240 -8.21 -11.26 22.69
N GLU A 241 -8.87 -10.49 23.56
CA GLU A 241 -8.98 -10.72 25.00
C GLU A 241 -10.20 -11.59 25.38
N ILE A 242 -10.97 -12.06 24.39
CA ILE A 242 -12.15 -12.95 24.52
C ILE A 242 -11.90 -14.26 23.75
#